data_AF-A0A838MXS5-F1
#
_entry.id   AF-A0A838MXS5-F1
#
_cell.length_a   1.000
_cell.length_b   1.000
_cell.length_c   1.000
_cell.angle_alpha   90.00
_cell.angle_beta   90.00
_cell.angle_gamma   90.00
#
_symmetry.space_group_name_H-M   'P 1'
#
loop_
_entity.id
_entity.type
_entity.pdbx_description
1 polymer ?
#
loop_
_entity_poly.entity_id
_entity_poly.type
_entity_poly.pdbx_seq_one_letter_code
_entity_poly.pdbx_strand_id
1 'polypeptide(L)'
;STMLGASAPLGYESLYFDRDCQELRGGVRKYIGRRTPDKVPSSYMDELDYQEPLPFEFLVYVAPDAVWRADMHRFRERFKAAPQDRDFFAFLKGTDGLLHIRGPQKLQIALQALDQILTEIQDWCGAETEIVLFSDHGMNLEENQKIHLQTHLRRHGYEVLDNLRGRGRHSVAAPAFGLCGYAALYCADETDPAELSDALTTLEGVDFSLYRDSATAVIVRSTRGSARIERAENGHGPRYAYQPIDGDPLQLSTALCALVGSGELDGQGFASDAAWLAQTAAHKYPDALANLHAALHEPRVRHTADVLISCHDGYYYGASVFSRLARLAATHGNALRPSTCAFLMSTHRQFPAHVRANEAQPLLRG
;
A
#
# COMPACT_ATOMS: atom_id res chain seq x y z
N SER A 1 -3.18 3.09 6.24
CA SER A 1 -3.36 2.09 7.33
C SER A 1 -3.42 2.87 8.64
N THR A 2 -4.26 2.47 9.59
CA THR A 2 -4.26 3.03 10.97
C THR A 2 -3.25 2.33 11.89
N MET A 3 -2.45 1.40 11.34
CA MET A 3 -1.39 0.69 12.05
C MET A 3 -0.54 1.66 12.86
N LEU A 4 -0.32 1.34 14.15
CA LEU A 4 0.41 2.17 15.12
C LEU A 4 -0.19 3.56 15.35
N GLY A 5 -1.52 3.67 15.27
CA GLY A 5 -2.24 4.93 15.49
C GLY A 5 -1.89 6.04 14.50
N ALA A 6 -1.31 5.71 13.34
CA ALA A 6 -0.84 6.67 12.35
C ALA A 6 -1.97 7.60 11.85
N SER A 7 -1.68 8.90 11.80
CA SER A 7 -2.57 9.89 11.20
C SER A 7 -2.66 9.68 9.68
N ALA A 8 -3.85 9.93 9.11
CA ALA A 8 -4.04 9.82 7.67
C ALA A 8 -3.15 10.84 6.93
N PRO A 9 -2.27 10.40 6.00
CA PRO A 9 -1.49 11.32 5.18
C PRO A 9 -2.39 12.15 4.26
N LEU A 10 -1.87 13.27 3.75
CA LEU A 10 -2.63 14.20 2.91
C LEU A 10 -3.14 13.53 1.61
N GLY A 11 -2.32 12.68 1.00
CA GLY A 11 -2.70 11.88 -0.15
C GLY A 11 -1.91 10.57 -0.20
N TYR A 12 -2.06 9.84 -1.30
CA TYR A 12 -1.44 8.53 -1.50
C TYR A 12 0.09 8.59 -1.63
N GLU A 13 0.61 9.70 -2.15
CA GLU A 13 2.05 9.93 -2.32
C GLU A 13 2.45 11.33 -1.82
N SER A 14 3.76 11.60 -1.82
CA SER A 14 4.30 12.91 -1.43
C SER A 14 3.90 14.05 -2.38
N LEU A 15 3.66 13.77 -3.65
CA LEU A 15 2.89 14.65 -4.55
C LEU A 15 1.44 14.14 -4.54
N TYR A 16 0.50 14.99 -4.20
CA TYR A 16 -0.90 14.60 -4.06
C TYR A 16 -1.81 15.67 -4.68
N PHE A 17 -3.05 15.30 -4.97
CA PHE A 17 -4.07 16.27 -5.37
C PHE A 17 -4.85 16.73 -4.13
N ASP A 18 -4.83 18.03 -3.86
CA ASP A 18 -5.59 18.67 -2.79
C ASP A 18 -7.00 18.93 -3.32
N ARG A 19 -8.00 18.19 -2.81
CA ARG A 19 -9.40 18.35 -3.23
C ARG A 19 -10.00 19.70 -2.83
N ASP A 20 -9.60 20.22 -1.67
CA ASP A 20 -10.13 21.49 -1.15
C ASP A 20 -9.70 22.64 -2.08
N CYS A 21 -8.49 22.53 -2.64
CA CYS A 21 -7.94 23.51 -3.57
C CYS A 21 -8.08 23.13 -5.05
N GLN A 22 -8.50 21.91 -5.38
CA GLN A 22 -8.57 21.34 -6.73
C GLN A 22 -7.25 21.47 -7.52
N GLU A 23 -6.10 21.20 -6.89
CA GLU A 23 -4.77 21.28 -7.52
C GLU A 23 -3.74 20.31 -6.94
N LEU A 24 -2.69 20.00 -7.70
CA LEU A 24 -1.55 19.23 -7.21
C LEU A 24 -0.68 20.03 -6.23
N ARG A 25 -0.27 19.38 -5.14
CA ARG A 25 0.57 19.92 -4.07
C ARG A 25 1.61 18.92 -3.60
N GLY A 26 2.64 19.41 -2.92
CA GLY A 26 3.73 18.61 -2.37
C GLY A 26 4.88 18.33 -3.34
N GLY A 27 5.35 17.09 -3.39
CA GLY A 27 6.50 16.64 -4.19
C GLY A 27 7.85 16.81 -3.48
N VAL A 28 8.93 17.04 -4.24
CA VAL A 28 10.32 17.04 -3.73
C VAL A 28 10.54 18.04 -2.60
N ARG A 29 9.80 19.16 -2.60
CA ARG A 29 9.89 20.19 -1.55
C ARG A 29 9.59 19.64 -0.15
N LYS A 30 8.81 18.56 -0.02
CA LYS A 30 8.55 17.86 1.25
C LYS A 30 9.83 17.31 1.90
N TYR A 31 10.85 16.97 1.10
CA TYR A 31 12.14 16.45 1.56
C TYR A 31 13.19 17.56 1.79
N ILE A 32 12.93 18.78 1.32
CA ILE A 32 13.81 19.94 1.48
C ILE A 32 13.29 20.77 2.66
N GLY A 33 13.63 20.35 3.89
CA GLY A 33 13.38 21.13 5.10
C GLY A 33 12.86 20.33 6.30
N ARG A 34 13.30 20.72 7.51
CA ARG A 34 12.85 20.12 8.78
C ARG A 34 11.38 20.42 9.13
N ARG A 35 10.78 21.45 8.53
CA ARG A 35 9.38 21.87 8.74
C ARG A 35 8.80 22.40 7.44
N THR A 36 8.23 21.51 6.64
CA THR A 36 7.28 21.90 5.59
C THR A 36 5.86 21.81 6.17
N PRO A 37 4.95 22.74 5.84
CA PRO A 37 3.54 22.67 6.24
C PRO A 37 2.84 21.35 5.85
N ASP A 38 3.40 20.63 4.87
CA ASP A 38 2.88 19.37 4.32
C ASP A 38 3.28 18.13 5.15
N LYS A 39 3.99 18.30 6.27
CA LYS A 39 4.29 17.22 7.22
C LYS A 39 3.20 17.15 8.27
N VAL A 40 2.20 16.31 8.02
CA VAL A 40 1.31 15.83 9.08
C VAL A 40 2.18 15.02 10.04
N PRO A 41 2.30 15.39 11.34
CA PRO A 41 3.01 14.58 12.31
C PRO A 41 2.40 13.18 12.31
N SER A 42 3.23 12.19 11.98
CA SER A 42 2.82 10.80 12.02
C SER A 42 2.96 10.32 13.45
N SER A 43 1.83 10.16 14.14
CA SER A 43 1.73 9.74 15.54
C SER A 43 2.50 8.46 15.86
N TYR A 44 2.66 7.53 14.90
CA TYR A 44 3.44 6.32 15.17
C TYR A 44 4.94 6.59 15.36
N MET A 45 5.48 7.67 14.79
CA MET A 45 6.90 7.98 14.93
C MET A 45 7.27 8.34 16.36
N ASP A 46 6.30 8.79 17.16
CA ASP A 46 6.46 9.08 18.58
C ASP A 46 6.59 7.79 19.41
N GLU A 47 6.19 6.64 18.86
CA GLU A 47 6.33 5.33 19.48
C GLU A 47 7.69 4.65 19.21
N LEU A 48 8.51 5.20 18.31
CA LEU A 48 9.76 4.58 17.87
C LEU A 48 10.95 5.04 18.71
N ASP A 49 11.68 4.08 19.27
CA ASP A 49 13.00 4.29 19.86
C ASP A 49 14.08 4.50 18.79
N TYR A 50 13.87 3.90 17.62
CA TYR A 50 14.75 4.05 16.47
C TYR A 50 13.98 4.22 15.17
N GLN A 51 14.34 5.26 14.43
CA GLN A 51 14.08 5.40 13.00
C GLN A 51 15.26 6.06 12.31
N GLU A 52 15.42 5.78 11.02
CA GLU A 52 16.43 6.46 10.22
C GLU A 52 16.21 7.99 10.23
N PRO A 53 17.26 8.82 10.42
CA PRO A 53 17.13 10.26 10.37
C PRO A 53 16.63 10.76 9.00
N LEU A 54 15.67 11.69 9.02
CA LEU A 54 15.02 12.27 7.83
C LEU A 54 15.92 12.68 6.65
N PRO A 55 17.14 13.23 6.84
CA PRO A 55 18.03 13.56 5.71
C PRO A 55 18.40 12.37 4.83
N PHE A 56 18.25 11.14 5.31
CA PHE A 56 18.59 9.93 4.57
C PHE A 56 17.40 9.33 3.81
N GLU A 57 16.17 9.83 4.00
CA GLU A 57 14.98 9.30 3.31
C GLU A 57 15.05 9.40 1.79
N PHE A 58 15.74 10.42 1.28
CA PHE A 58 16.01 10.55 -0.16
C PHE A 58 17.28 9.78 -0.55
N LEU A 59 18.27 9.70 0.35
CA LEU A 59 19.54 9.02 0.09
C LEU A 59 19.40 7.51 -0.03
N VAL A 60 18.35 6.90 0.56
CA VAL A 60 18.09 5.46 0.43
C VAL A 60 17.99 5.04 -1.05
N TYR A 61 17.55 5.95 -1.92
CA TYR A 61 17.43 5.71 -3.37
C TYR A 61 18.66 6.15 -4.19
N VAL A 62 19.59 6.89 -3.59
CA VAL A 62 20.82 7.40 -4.25
C VAL A 62 22.04 6.55 -3.89
N ALA A 63 22.16 6.18 -2.62
CA ALA A 63 23.27 5.41 -2.08
C ALA A 63 22.76 4.26 -1.18
N PRO A 64 21.92 3.34 -1.72
CA PRO A 64 21.25 2.30 -0.93
C PRO A 64 22.24 1.49 -0.09
N ASP A 65 23.39 1.12 -0.68
CA ASP A 65 24.47 0.36 -0.03
C ASP A 65 25.08 1.04 1.21
N ALA A 66 25.24 2.36 1.18
CA ALA A 66 25.77 3.10 2.31
C ALA A 66 24.69 3.29 3.38
N VAL A 67 23.45 3.55 2.92
CA VAL A 67 22.31 3.80 3.79
C VAL A 67 21.96 2.57 4.62
N TRP A 68 21.74 1.40 4.01
CA TRP A 68 21.33 0.22 4.79
C TRP A 68 22.38 -0.19 5.83
N ARG A 69 23.68 -0.11 5.49
CA ARG A 69 24.76 -0.42 6.45
C ARG A 69 24.75 0.55 7.62
N ALA A 70 24.60 1.84 7.34
CA ALA A 70 24.54 2.86 8.37
C ALA A 70 23.27 2.74 9.21
N ASP A 71 22.15 2.32 8.61
CA ASP A 71 20.87 2.06 9.29
C ASP A 71 21.04 0.92 10.31
N MET A 72 21.59 -0.23 9.88
CA MET A 72 21.85 -1.37 10.77
C MET A 72 22.84 -1.05 11.89
N HIS A 73 23.92 -0.32 11.59
CA HIS A 73 24.86 0.12 12.61
C HIS A 73 24.20 1.04 13.64
N ARG A 74 23.44 2.05 13.20
CA ARG A 74 22.78 2.97 14.11
C ARG A 74 21.70 2.29 14.95
N PHE A 75 20.92 1.39 14.35
CA PHE A 75 19.95 0.56 15.06
C PHE A 75 20.61 -0.17 16.22
N ARG A 76 21.69 -0.91 15.94
CA ARG A 76 22.45 -1.65 16.95
C ARG A 76 22.97 -0.75 18.08
N GLU A 77 23.59 0.38 17.75
CA GLU A 77 24.13 1.31 18.75
C GLU A 77 23.01 1.96 19.58
N ARG A 78 21.86 2.26 18.97
CA ARG A 78 20.70 2.83 19.66
C ARG A 78 20.03 1.84 20.59
N PHE A 79 19.93 0.58 20.19
CA PHE A 79 19.47 -0.49 21.07
C PHE A 79 20.37 -0.61 22.30
N LYS A 80 21.70 -0.65 22.11
CA LYS A 80 22.68 -0.77 23.20
C LYS A 80 22.66 0.40 24.19
N ALA A 81 22.33 1.59 23.71
CA ALA A 81 22.24 2.79 24.53
C ALA A 81 20.88 2.94 25.23
N ALA A 82 19.86 2.15 24.86
CA ALA A 82 18.53 2.23 25.45
C ALA A 82 18.47 1.51 26.80
N PRO A 83 17.56 1.93 27.70
CA PRO A 83 17.21 1.14 28.88
C PRO A 83 16.71 -0.25 28.48
N GLN A 84 17.17 -1.28 29.19
CA GLN A 84 16.85 -2.70 28.91
C GLN A 84 15.69 -3.23 29.76
N ASP A 85 14.99 -2.34 30.48
CA ASP A 85 13.88 -2.65 31.39
C ASP A 85 12.49 -2.43 30.75
N ARG A 86 12.44 -2.25 29.43
CA ARG A 86 11.23 -2.03 28.64
C ARG A 86 11.39 -2.49 27.19
N ASP A 87 10.28 -2.55 26.47
CA ASP A 87 10.26 -2.77 25.03
C ASP A 87 11.07 -1.70 24.27
N PHE A 88 11.79 -2.16 23.25
CA PHE A 88 12.49 -1.31 22.28
C PHE A 88 11.84 -1.44 20.90
N PHE A 89 11.33 -0.34 20.36
CA PHE A 89 10.60 -0.35 19.09
C PHE A 89 11.37 0.36 17.98
N ALA A 90 11.67 -0.35 16.89
CA ALA A 90 12.56 0.12 15.83
C ALA A 90 11.94 -0.02 14.43
N PHE A 91 12.15 0.98 13.59
CA PHE A 91 11.79 0.98 12.18
C PHE A 91 13.04 1.05 11.29
N LEU A 92 13.27 0.00 10.50
CA LEU A 92 14.42 -0.13 9.60
C LEU A 92 13.97 0.11 8.16
N LYS A 93 14.35 1.28 7.60
CA LYS A 93 13.92 1.70 6.26
C LYS A 93 14.90 1.24 5.17
N GLY A 94 16.16 0.98 5.53
CA GLY A 94 17.22 0.71 4.56
C GLY A 94 16.97 -0.53 3.69
N THR A 95 16.19 -1.50 4.15
CA THR A 95 15.85 -2.73 3.42
C THR A 95 14.96 -2.48 2.21
N ASP A 96 14.00 -1.57 2.32
CA ASP A 96 13.05 -1.24 1.26
C ASP A 96 13.74 -0.58 0.06
N GLY A 97 14.44 0.53 0.29
CA GLY A 97 15.19 1.20 -0.79
C GLY A 97 16.33 0.35 -1.35
N LEU A 98 16.93 -0.54 -0.55
CA LEU A 98 17.88 -1.53 -1.06
C LEU A 98 17.21 -2.51 -2.03
N LEU A 99 16.03 -3.02 -1.70
CA LEU A 99 15.29 -3.96 -2.54
C LEU A 99 14.86 -3.29 -3.86
N HIS A 100 14.31 -2.08 -3.79
CA HIS A 100 13.93 -1.30 -4.95
C HIS A 100 15.07 -1.09 -5.97
N ILE A 101 16.28 -0.82 -5.49
CA ILE A 101 17.41 -0.39 -6.35
C ILE A 101 18.37 -1.53 -6.68
N ARG A 102 18.56 -2.49 -5.77
CA ARG A 102 19.59 -3.54 -5.89
C ARG A 102 19.02 -4.96 -5.99
N GLY A 103 17.73 -5.14 -5.73
CA GLY A 103 17.07 -6.44 -5.86
C GLY A 103 17.37 -7.43 -4.72
N PRO A 104 16.79 -8.64 -4.81
CA PRO A 104 16.71 -9.58 -3.70
C PRO A 104 18.06 -10.13 -3.24
N GLN A 105 19.05 -10.27 -4.14
CA GLN A 105 20.37 -10.80 -3.78
C GLN A 105 21.11 -9.86 -2.81
N LYS A 106 20.95 -8.53 -2.96
CA LYS A 106 21.53 -7.57 -2.02
C LYS A 106 20.73 -7.48 -0.73
N LEU A 107 19.40 -7.59 -0.81
CA LEU A 107 18.56 -7.68 0.38
C LEU A 107 18.94 -8.88 1.25
N GLN A 108 19.22 -10.04 0.66
CA GLN A 108 19.62 -11.23 1.41
C GLN A 108 20.84 -10.98 2.31
N ILE A 109 21.84 -10.23 1.82
CA ILE A 109 23.02 -9.84 2.60
C ILE A 109 22.63 -8.93 3.77
N ALA A 110 21.73 -7.96 3.53
CA ALA A 110 21.23 -7.08 4.59
C ALA A 110 20.43 -7.86 5.66
N LEU A 111 19.62 -8.85 5.25
CA LEU A 111 18.87 -9.70 6.18
C LEU A 111 19.79 -10.60 7.00
N GLN A 112 20.86 -11.14 6.42
CA GLN A 112 21.89 -11.87 7.17
C GLN A 112 22.61 -10.99 8.19
N ALA A 113 22.88 -9.72 7.85
CA ALA A 113 23.46 -8.77 8.81
C ALA A 113 22.48 -8.42 9.94
N LEU A 114 21.19 -8.27 9.63
CA LEU A 114 20.16 -8.07 10.64
C LEU A 114 20.05 -9.28 11.58
N ASP A 115 20.02 -10.50 11.04
CA ASP A 115 19.99 -11.75 11.80
C ASP A 115 21.15 -11.85 12.82
N GLN A 116 22.37 -11.47 12.40
CA GLN A 116 23.53 -11.40 13.29
C GLN A 116 23.34 -10.38 14.43
N ILE A 117 22.77 -9.20 14.14
CA ILE A 117 22.50 -8.17 15.16
C ILE A 117 21.43 -8.67 16.13
N LEU A 118 20.38 -9.31 15.65
CA LEU A 118 19.30 -9.84 16.49
C LEU A 118 19.80 -10.98 17.38
N THR A 119 20.66 -11.85 16.86
CA THR A 119 21.34 -12.90 17.64
C THR A 119 22.21 -12.28 18.74
N GLU A 120 23.01 -11.25 18.41
CA GLU A 120 23.82 -10.53 19.40
C GLU A 120 22.95 -9.91 20.51
N ILE A 121 21.77 -9.37 20.15
CA ILE A 121 20.81 -8.82 21.12
C ILE A 121 20.32 -9.92 22.06
N GLN A 122 19.92 -11.09 21.54
CA GLN A 122 19.50 -12.21 22.39
C GLN A 122 20.62 -12.73 23.28
N ASP A 123 21.85 -12.82 22.78
CA ASP A 123 23.02 -13.22 23.58
C ASP A 123 23.31 -12.22 24.71
N TRP A 124 23.12 -10.93 24.45
CA TRP A 124 23.38 -9.87 25.43
C TRP A 124 22.29 -9.76 26.50
N CYS A 125 21.02 -9.82 26.10
CA CYS A 125 19.86 -9.62 26.98
C CYS A 125 19.34 -10.95 27.59
N GLY A 126 19.77 -12.09 27.06
CA GLY A 126 19.37 -13.42 27.48
C GLY A 126 18.22 -14.01 26.65
N ALA A 127 18.10 -15.34 26.70
CA ALA A 127 17.18 -16.12 25.87
C ALA A 127 15.69 -15.77 26.06
N GLU A 128 15.32 -15.20 27.21
CA GLU A 128 13.96 -14.72 27.51
C GLU A 128 13.57 -13.45 26.72
N THR A 129 14.53 -12.85 26.00
CA THR A 129 14.28 -11.66 25.19
C THR A 129 13.49 -12.03 23.94
N GLU A 130 12.21 -11.63 23.92
CA GLU A 130 11.36 -11.76 22.74
C GLU A 130 11.77 -10.76 21.66
N ILE A 131 11.89 -11.27 20.43
CA ILE A 131 12.06 -10.44 19.23
C ILE A 131 10.83 -10.63 18.36
N VAL A 132 10.13 -9.54 18.08
CA VAL A 132 9.00 -9.48 17.15
C VAL A 132 9.43 -8.70 15.92
N LEU A 133 9.25 -9.30 14.75
CA LEU A 133 9.56 -8.66 13.46
C LEU A 133 8.32 -8.66 12.59
N PHE A 134 8.07 -7.54 11.92
CA PHE A 134 7.02 -7.43 10.92
C PHE A 134 7.43 -6.49 9.79
N SER A 135 6.69 -6.58 8.69
CA SER A 135 6.77 -5.63 7.59
C SER A 135 5.37 -5.12 7.27
N ASP A 136 5.27 -3.90 6.77
CA ASP A 136 4.02 -3.22 6.43
C ASP A 136 3.47 -3.62 5.06
N HIS A 137 4.32 -4.11 4.15
CA HIS A 137 3.94 -4.61 2.84
C HIS A 137 4.93 -5.63 2.29
N GLY A 138 4.55 -6.30 1.21
CA GLY A 138 5.45 -7.14 0.45
C GLY A 138 6.18 -6.37 -0.65
N MET A 139 6.73 -7.09 -1.63
CA MET A 139 7.36 -6.52 -2.80
C MET A 139 7.20 -7.46 -4.00
N ASN A 140 6.79 -6.90 -5.14
CA ASN A 140 6.91 -7.57 -6.43
C ASN A 140 8.36 -7.48 -6.94
N LEU A 141 8.93 -8.63 -7.30
CA LEU A 141 10.32 -8.80 -7.75
C LEU A 141 10.46 -8.95 -9.27
N GLU A 142 9.37 -8.86 -10.02
CA GLU A 142 9.43 -8.88 -11.48
C GLU A 142 10.14 -7.66 -12.06
N GLU A 143 10.62 -7.78 -13.28
CA GLU A 143 11.20 -6.64 -14.01
C GLU A 143 10.13 -5.56 -14.22
N ASN A 144 10.42 -4.35 -13.74
CA ASN A 144 9.44 -3.28 -13.68
C ASN A 144 9.48 -2.38 -14.92
N GLN A 145 8.33 -2.21 -15.55
CA GLN A 145 8.12 -1.30 -16.67
C GLN A 145 7.04 -0.26 -16.36
N LYS A 146 7.21 0.94 -16.91
CA LYS A 146 6.32 2.06 -16.64
C LYS A 146 5.06 1.98 -17.49
N ILE A 147 3.87 2.13 -16.89
CA ILE A 147 2.63 2.32 -17.65
C ILE A 147 2.58 3.72 -18.27
N HIS A 148 2.04 3.80 -19.49
CA HIS A 148 1.90 5.06 -20.23
C HIS A 148 0.59 5.80 -19.93
N LEU A 149 0.18 5.85 -18.65
CA LEU A 149 -1.14 6.33 -18.20
C LEU A 149 -1.56 7.66 -18.80
N GLN A 150 -0.73 8.72 -18.67
CA GLN A 150 -1.13 10.04 -19.17
C GLN A 150 -1.27 10.09 -20.69
N THR A 151 -0.41 9.36 -21.42
CA THR A 151 -0.50 9.26 -22.88
C THR A 151 -1.76 8.52 -23.29
N HIS A 152 -2.10 7.45 -22.56
CA HIS A 152 -3.31 6.67 -22.76
C HIS A 152 -4.56 7.52 -22.56
N LEU A 153 -4.66 8.21 -21.42
CA LEU A 153 -5.78 9.10 -21.10
C LEU A 153 -5.99 10.18 -22.17
N ARG A 154 -4.91 10.82 -22.65
CA ARG A 154 -4.99 11.82 -23.73
C ARG A 154 -5.50 11.22 -25.05
N ARG A 155 -5.14 9.97 -25.37
CA ARG A 155 -5.66 9.27 -26.56
C ARG A 155 -7.15 8.96 -26.45
N HIS A 156 -7.65 8.81 -25.23
CA HIS A 156 -9.07 8.65 -24.92
C HIS A 156 -9.82 9.99 -24.70
N GLY A 157 -9.19 11.12 -25.04
CA GLY A 157 -9.84 12.44 -25.00
C GLY A 157 -9.72 13.18 -23.66
N TYR A 158 -9.04 12.62 -22.66
CA TYR A 158 -8.86 13.28 -21.37
C TYR A 158 -7.72 14.30 -21.36
N GLU A 159 -7.99 15.46 -20.79
CA GLU A 159 -6.99 16.43 -20.36
C GLU A 159 -6.42 16.02 -19.00
N VAL A 160 -5.13 15.68 -18.99
CA VAL A 160 -4.41 15.42 -17.72
C VAL A 160 -3.80 16.72 -17.22
N LEU A 161 -4.30 17.23 -16.10
CA LEU A 161 -4.03 18.58 -15.60
C LEU A 161 -3.59 18.56 -14.13
N ASP A 162 -2.84 19.59 -13.74
CA ASP A 162 -2.43 19.79 -12.35
C ASP A 162 -3.47 20.60 -11.54
N ASN A 163 -4.45 21.22 -12.20
CA ASN A 163 -5.53 22.01 -11.59
C ASN A 163 -6.85 21.77 -12.31
N LEU A 164 -7.89 21.42 -11.54
CA LEU A 164 -9.21 21.04 -12.06
C LEU A 164 -10.30 22.09 -11.86
N ARG A 165 -9.96 23.30 -11.36
CA ARG A 165 -10.95 24.38 -11.18
C ARG A 165 -11.56 24.80 -12.50
N GLY A 166 -12.89 24.78 -12.59
CA GLY A 166 -13.65 25.18 -13.77
C GLY A 166 -13.37 24.30 -15.00
N ARG A 167 -12.93 23.06 -14.81
CA ARG A 167 -12.67 22.10 -15.87
C ARG A 167 -13.89 21.21 -16.14
N GLY A 168 -13.99 20.71 -17.37
CA GLY A 168 -15.16 20.00 -17.87
C GLY A 168 -15.08 18.48 -17.75
N ARG A 169 -15.98 17.82 -18.47
CA ARG A 169 -16.24 16.37 -18.45
C ARG A 169 -15.05 15.42 -18.70
N HIS A 170 -13.97 15.87 -19.33
CA HIS A 170 -12.81 15.02 -19.64
C HIS A 170 -11.53 15.57 -19.03
N SER A 171 -11.57 15.94 -17.74
CA SER A 171 -10.42 16.53 -17.06
C SER A 171 -10.06 15.76 -15.80
N VAL A 172 -8.81 15.31 -15.73
CA VAL A 172 -8.33 14.41 -14.69
C VAL A 172 -6.97 14.85 -14.17
N ALA A 173 -6.74 14.73 -12.87
CA ALA A 173 -5.42 14.84 -12.28
C ALA A 173 -4.90 13.45 -11.90
N ALA A 174 -3.66 13.16 -12.25
CA ALA A 174 -3.00 11.89 -11.97
C ALA A 174 -1.60 12.15 -11.37
N PRO A 175 -1.51 12.48 -10.06
CA PRO A 175 -0.24 12.74 -9.39
C PRO A 175 0.76 11.63 -9.68
N ALA A 176 1.97 11.98 -10.10
CA ALA A 176 3.04 11.04 -10.40
C ALA A 176 4.28 11.40 -9.60
N PHE A 177 4.56 10.65 -8.54
CA PHE A 177 5.76 10.85 -7.74
C PHE A 177 6.49 9.55 -7.44
N GLY A 178 5.91 8.68 -6.60
CA GLY A 178 6.49 7.37 -6.29
C GLY A 178 6.53 6.49 -7.53
N LEU A 179 7.38 5.46 -7.51
CA LEU A 179 7.39 4.43 -8.55
C LEU A 179 6.62 3.22 -8.04
N CYS A 180 5.29 3.28 -8.07
CA CYS A 180 4.41 2.35 -7.37
C CYS A 180 3.55 1.52 -8.34
N GLY A 181 3.15 0.32 -7.92
CA GLY A 181 2.25 -0.57 -8.65
C GLY A 181 0.78 -0.11 -8.68
N TYR A 182 0.49 1.14 -8.36
CA TYR A 182 -0.86 1.71 -8.39
C TYR A 182 -0.83 3.16 -8.88
N ALA A 183 -2.00 3.70 -9.23
CA ALA A 183 -2.17 5.12 -9.50
C ALA A 183 -3.48 5.64 -8.90
N ALA A 184 -3.46 6.90 -8.48
CA ALA A 184 -4.62 7.62 -7.98
C ALA A 184 -5.05 8.70 -8.98
N LEU A 185 -6.32 8.70 -9.37
CA LEU A 185 -6.89 9.66 -10.32
C LEU A 185 -8.02 10.44 -9.67
N TYR A 186 -8.02 11.74 -9.95
CA TYR A 186 -8.98 12.71 -9.43
C TYR A 186 -9.73 13.32 -10.59
N CYS A 187 -11.05 13.28 -10.52
CA CYS A 187 -11.95 13.76 -11.55
C CYS A 187 -12.30 15.23 -11.30
N ALA A 188 -12.47 16.01 -12.38
CA ALA A 188 -13.22 17.26 -12.29
C ALA A 188 -14.71 16.95 -12.02
N ASP A 189 -15.48 17.93 -11.57
CA ASP A 189 -16.87 17.72 -11.12
C ASP A 189 -17.78 17.09 -12.18
N GLU A 190 -17.53 17.39 -13.47
CA GLU A 190 -18.29 16.83 -14.60
C GLU A 190 -17.72 15.51 -15.14
N THR A 191 -16.55 15.07 -14.65
CA THR A 191 -15.87 13.87 -15.15
C THR A 191 -16.45 12.63 -14.48
N ASP A 192 -17.00 11.73 -15.29
CA ASP A 192 -17.59 10.47 -14.82
C ASP A 192 -16.50 9.42 -14.51
N PRO A 193 -16.36 8.98 -13.24
CA PRO A 193 -15.41 7.93 -12.86
C PRO A 193 -15.63 6.59 -13.56
N ALA A 194 -16.88 6.25 -13.93
CA ALA A 194 -17.19 5.02 -14.65
C ALA A 194 -16.68 5.06 -16.10
N GLU A 195 -16.91 6.18 -16.81
CA GLU A 195 -16.37 6.42 -18.16
C GLU A 195 -14.84 6.40 -18.14
N LEU A 196 -14.22 7.02 -17.13
CA LEU A 196 -12.77 7.00 -16.94
C LEU A 196 -12.26 5.58 -16.67
N SER A 197 -12.95 4.81 -15.82
CA SER A 197 -12.63 3.41 -15.52
C SER A 197 -12.67 2.54 -16.79
N ASP A 198 -13.64 2.75 -17.68
CA ASP A 198 -13.71 2.06 -18.97
C ASP A 198 -12.52 2.34 -19.86
N ALA A 199 -12.14 3.62 -19.99
CA ALA A 199 -10.97 4.02 -20.77
C ALA A 199 -9.68 3.36 -20.25
N LEU A 200 -9.59 3.05 -18.96
CA LEU A 200 -8.40 2.44 -18.35
C LEU A 200 -8.28 0.94 -18.59
N THR A 201 -9.38 0.24 -18.88
CA THR A 201 -9.38 -1.23 -19.02
C THR A 201 -8.44 -1.73 -20.12
N THR A 202 -8.24 -0.95 -21.17
CA THR A 202 -7.38 -1.33 -22.31
C THR A 202 -5.92 -0.89 -22.14
N LEU A 203 -5.56 -0.23 -21.04
CA LEU A 203 -4.20 0.22 -20.81
C LEU A 203 -3.31 -0.97 -20.42
N GLU A 204 -2.29 -1.23 -21.24
CA GLU A 204 -1.27 -2.23 -20.93
C GLU A 204 -0.64 -1.98 -19.54
N GLY A 205 -0.56 -3.05 -18.75
CA GLY A 205 -0.02 -3.02 -17.39
C GLY A 205 -1.02 -2.70 -16.29
N VAL A 206 -2.24 -2.26 -16.64
CA VAL A 206 -3.34 -2.14 -15.67
C VAL A 206 -3.98 -3.51 -15.46
N ASP A 207 -4.06 -3.95 -14.20
CA ASP A 207 -4.79 -5.16 -13.84
C ASP A 207 -6.29 -4.87 -13.69
N PHE A 208 -6.62 -3.86 -12.90
CA PHE A 208 -7.97 -3.35 -12.77
C PHE A 208 -7.99 -1.89 -12.29
N SER A 209 -9.12 -1.23 -12.49
CA SER A 209 -9.46 0.04 -11.85
C SER A 209 -10.62 -0.12 -10.87
N LEU A 210 -10.73 0.81 -9.94
CA LEU A 210 -11.68 0.83 -8.85
C LEU A 210 -12.27 2.22 -8.67
N TYR A 211 -13.59 2.33 -8.54
CA TYR A 211 -14.27 3.60 -8.23
C TYR A 211 -15.49 3.39 -7.31
N ARG A 212 -15.97 4.47 -6.69
CA ARG A 212 -17.17 4.42 -5.84
C ARG A 212 -18.44 4.39 -6.68
N ASP A 213 -19.30 3.43 -6.39
CA ASP A 213 -20.64 3.29 -7.01
C ASP A 213 -21.73 3.91 -6.14
N SER A 214 -21.60 3.74 -4.82
CA SER A 214 -22.50 4.33 -3.83
C SER A 214 -21.76 4.56 -2.52
N ALA A 215 -22.47 4.97 -1.46
CA ALA A 215 -21.90 5.15 -0.13
C ALA A 215 -21.37 3.83 0.50
N THR A 216 -21.79 2.67 0.00
CA THR A 216 -21.46 1.35 0.56
C THR A 216 -20.85 0.40 -0.46
N ALA A 217 -20.68 0.85 -1.71
CA ALA A 217 -20.22 -0.02 -2.78
C ALA A 217 -19.13 0.62 -3.63
N VAL A 218 -18.30 -0.25 -4.19
CA VAL A 218 -17.27 0.08 -5.18
C VAL A 218 -17.42 -0.85 -6.38
N ILE A 219 -17.01 -0.38 -7.55
CA ILE A 219 -16.97 -1.17 -8.78
C ILE A 219 -15.51 -1.40 -9.16
N VAL A 220 -15.21 -2.65 -9.48
CA VAL A 220 -13.93 -3.10 -10.02
C VAL A 220 -14.12 -3.34 -11.52
N ARG A 221 -13.26 -2.80 -12.37
CA ARG A 221 -13.26 -3.05 -13.83
C ARG A 221 -11.89 -3.48 -14.33
N SER A 222 -11.85 -4.48 -15.20
CA SER A 222 -10.66 -5.01 -15.83
C SER A 222 -10.97 -5.51 -17.25
N THR A 223 -9.94 -5.96 -17.98
CA THR A 223 -10.13 -6.71 -19.23
C THR A 223 -10.85 -8.06 -19.05
N ARG A 224 -10.89 -8.59 -17.82
CA ARG A 224 -11.60 -9.83 -17.45
C ARG A 224 -13.06 -9.59 -17.07
N GLY A 225 -13.51 -8.34 -17.13
CA GLY A 225 -14.87 -7.92 -16.85
C GLY A 225 -15.00 -6.98 -15.64
N SER A 226 -16.20 -6.89 -15.09
CA SER A 226 -16.56 -5.99 -13.99
C SER A 226 -17.31 -6.68 -12.84
N ALA A 227 -17.14 -6.15 -11.62
CA ALA A 227 -17.83 -6.65 -10.43
C ALA A 227 -18.10 -5.53 -9.43
N ARG A 228 -19.18 -5.68 -8.68
CA ARG A 228 -19.55 -4.81 -7.57
C ARG A 228 -19.17 -5.46 -6.24
N ILE A 229 -18.51 -4.68 -5.39
CA ILE A 229 -18.23 -5.04 -4.00
C ILE A 229 -19.09 -4.14 -3.14
N GLU A 230 -19.95 -4.74 -2.32
CA GLU A 230 -20.82 -4.02 -1.40
C GLU A 230 -20.50 -4.39 0.04
N ARG A 231 -20.45 -3.40 0.92
CA ARG A 231 -20.29 -3.56 2.36
C ARG A 231 -21.61 -3.28 3.05
N ALA A 232 -21.97 -4.14 3.98
CA ALA A 232 -23.02 -3.91 4.96
C ALA A 232 -22.44 -4.01 6.38
N GLU A 233 -23.12 -3.38 7.34
CA GLU A 233 -22.88 -3.64 8.75
C GLU A 233 -24.10 -4.29 9.38
N ASN A 234 -23.86 -5.17 10.34
CA ASN A 234 -24.89 -5.66 11.24
C ASN A 234 -24.35 -5.68 12.68
N GLY A 235 -25.19 -6.11 13.64
CA GLY A 235 -24.79 -6.22 15.05
C GLY A 235 -23.61 -7.17 15.35
N HIS A 236 -23.06 -7.86 14.34
CA HIS A 236 -21.91 -8.77 14.45
C HIS A 236 -20.68 -8.30 13.65
N GLY A 237 -20.73 -7.10 13.06
CA GLY A 237 -19.60 -6.50 12.34
C GLY A 237 -19.82 -6.35 10.83
N PRO A 238 -18.74 -6.05 10.07
CA PRO A 238 -18.81 -5.85 8.64
C PRO A 238 -19.10 -7.15 7.89
N ARG A 239 -19.84 -7.00 6.79
CA ARG A 239 -20.19 -8.07 5.87
C ARG A 239 -20.02 -7.57 4.44
N TYR A 240 -19.66 -8.48 3.55
CA TYR A 240 -19.39 -8.14 2.16
C TYR A 240 -20.16 -9.05 1.20
N ALA A 241 -20.63 -8.46 0.11
CA ALA A 241 -21.14 -9.16 -1.05
C ALA A 241 -20.22 -8.90 -2.25
N TYR A 242 -19.93 -9.96 -3.01
CA TYR A 242 -19.22 -9.89 -4.28
C TYR A 242 -20.18 -10.28 -5.40
N GLN A 243 -20.45 -9.35 -6.30
CA GLN A 243 -21.41 -9.50 -7.39
C GLN A 243 -20.69 -9.28 -8.73
N PRO A 244 -20.26 -10.37 -9.41
CA PRO A 244 -19.82 -10.26 -10.79
C PRO A 244 -20.95 -9.69 -11.65
N ILE A 245 -20.65 -8.66 -12.45
CA ILE A 245 -21.60 -8.03 -13.39
C ILE A 245 -21.39 -8.64 -14.77
N ASP A 246 -20.14 -8.64 -15.22
CA ASP A 246 -19.68 -9.33 -16.42
C ASP A 246 -18.29 -9.92 -16.13
N GLY A 247 -18.05 -11.17 -16.54
CA GLY A 247 -16.79 -11.85 -16.22
C GLY A 247 -16.49 -11.94 -14.72
N ASP A 248 -15.20 -11.94 -14.35
CA ASP A 248 -14.73 -12.04 -12.95
C ASP A 248 -13.38 -11.31 -12.81
N PRO A 249 -13.38 -9.98 -12.60
CA PRO A 249 -12.15 -9.19 -12.55
C PRO A 249 -11.19 -9.62 -11.44
N LEU A 250 -11.71 -10.12 -10.32
CA LEU A 250 -10.91 -10.50 -9.17
C LEU A 250 -10.71 -12.01 -9.06
N GLN A 251 -11.25 -12.80 -9.98
CA GLN A 251 -11.17 -14.27 -9.99
C GLN A 251 -11.68 -14.90 -8.67
N LEU A 252 -12.71 -14.30 -8.07
CA LEU A 252 -13.25 -14.73 -6.77
C LEU A 252 -14.36 -15.78 -6.89
N SER A 253 -14.71 -16.22 -8.10
CA SER A 253 -15.77 -17.23 -8.32
C SER A 253 -15.59 -18.49 -7.47
N THR A 254 -14.36 -19.00 -7.32
CA THR A 254 -14.08 -20.18 -6.49
C THR A 254 -14.35 -19.92 -5.01
N ALA A 255 -13.92 -18.77 -4.49
CA ALA A 255 -14.17 -18.37 -3.11
C ALA A 255 -15.67 -18.17 -2.85
N LEU A 256 -16.39 -17.55 -3.81
CA LEU A 256 -17.83 -17.37 -3.75
C LEU A 256 -18.56 -18.73 -3.72
N CYS A 257 -18.19 -19.66 -4.60
CA CYS A 257 -18.74 -21.03 -4.61
C CYS A 257 -18.49 -21.76 -3.29
N ALA A 258 -17.31 -21.58 -2.67
CA ALA A 258 -17.01 -22.18 -1.37
C ALA A 258 -17.93 -21.63 -0.27
N LEU A 259 -18.16 -20.30 -0.23
CA LEU A 259 -19.07 -19.66 0.74
C LEU A 259 -20.54 -20.07 0.53
N VAL A 260 -20.97 -20.24 -0.72
CA VAL A 260 -22.30 -20.82 -1.04
C VAL A 260 -22.38 -22.24 -0.49
N GLY A 261 -21.39 -23.08 -0.79
CA GLY A 261 -21.36 -24.48 -0.40
C GLY A 261 -21.33 -24.70 1.12
N SER A 262 -20.74 -23.78 1.87
CA SER A 262 -20.72 -23.81 3.34
C SER A 262 -21.90 -23.09 3.99
N GLY A 263 -22.80 -22.45 3.21
CA GLY A 263 -23.94 -21.71 3.75
C GLY A 263 -23.58 -20.41 4.49
N GLU A 264 -22.42 -19.82 4.17
CA GLU A 264 -21.91 -18.59 4.80
C GLU A 264 -22.49 -17.31 4.19
N LEU A 265 -23.12 -17.42 3.01
CA LEU A 265 -23.86 -16.32 2.39
C LEU A 265 -25.30 -16.29 2.91
N ASP A 266 -25.78 -15.09 3.24
CA ASP A 266 -27.21 -14.90 3.47
C ASP A 266 -28.01 -14.80 2.17
N GLY A 267 -29.34 -14.65 2.30
CA GLY A 267 -30.25 -14.51 1.17
C GLY A 267 -30.06 -13.24 0.33
N GLN A 268 -29.20 -12.31 0.73
CA GLN A 268 -28.81 -11.13 -0.03
C GLN A 268 -27.38 -11.26 -0.62
N GLY A 269 -26.72 -12.40 -0.44
CA GLY A 269 -25.38 -12.67 -0.96
C GLY A 269 -24.25 -12.07 -0.11
N PHE A 270 -24.50 -11.74 1.16
CA PHE A 270 -23.47 -11.26 2.08
C PHE A 270 -22.89 -12.39 2.92
N ALA A 271 -21.57 -12.45 3.02
CA ALA A 271 -20.84 -13.23 4.02
C ALA A 271 -20.16 -12.31 5.04
N SER A 272 -19.84 -12.84 6.21
CA SER A 272 -19.03 -12.11 7.19
C SER A 272 -17.66 -11.75 6.61
N ASP A 273 -17.11 -10.64 7.06
CA ASP A 273 -15.75 -10.22 6.72
C ASP A 273 -14.70 -11.31 7.06
N ALA A 274 -14.84 -11.99 8.20
CA ALA A 274 -13.98 -13.10 8.58
C ALA A 274 -14.09 -14.31 7.63
N ALA A 275 -15.31 -14.63 7.15
CA ALA A 275 -15.49 -15.71 6.18
C ALA A 275 -14.83 -15.38 4.84
N TRP A 276 -14.94 -14.14 4.37
CA TRP A 276 -14.23 -13.69 3.17
C TRP A 276 -12.71 -13.71 3.34
N LEU A 277 -12.19 -13.24 4.47
CA LEU A 277 -10.76 -13.31 4.78
C LEU A 277 -10.27 -14.76 4.75
N ALA A 278 -10.98 -15.69 5.38
CA ALA A 278 -10.62 -17.10 5.41
C ALA A 278 -10.51 -17.71 4.01
N GLN A 279 -11.40 -17.32 3.09
CA GLN A 279 -11.37 -17.80 1.70
C GLN A 279 -10.32 -17.10 0.82
N THR A 280 -9.95 -15.86 1.15
CA THR A 280 -9.14 -15.02 0.26
C THR A 280 -7.74 -14.72 0.77
N ALA A 281 -7.38 -15.06 2.01
CA ALA A 281 -6.07 -14.68 2.58
C ALA A 281 -4.87 -15.24 1.79
N ALA A 282 -5.01 -16.43 1.19
CA ALA A 282 -4.01 -17.04 0.32
C ALA A 282 -4.26 -16.79 -1.18
N HIS A 283 -5.32 -16.06 -1.53
CA HIS A 283 -5.69 -15.78 -2.92
C HIS A 283 -4.69 -14.84 -3.60
N LYS A 284 -4.73 -14.77 -4.94
CA LYS A 284 -3.90 -13.84 -5.72
C LYS A 284 -4.15 -12.37 -5.34
N TYR A 285 -5.36 -12.07 -4.88
CA TYR A 285 -5.78 -10.80 -4.26
C TYR A 285 -6.16 -11.05 -2.80
N PRO A 286 -5.22 -10.92 -1.85
CA PRO A 286 -5.49 -11.18 -0.45
C PRO A 286 -6.50 -10.20 0.12
N ASP A 287 -7.54 -10.73 0.79
CA ASP A 287 -8.53 -9.93 1.52
C ASP A 287 -9.16 -8.81 0.65
N ALA A 288 -9.41 -9.14 -0.63
CA ALA A 288 -9.69 -8.15 -1.66
C ALA A 288 -10.91 -7.27 -1.35
N LEU A 289 -11.98 -7.84 -0.81
CA LEU A 289 -13.23 -7.08 -0.60
C LEU A 289 -13.05 -5.98 0.45
N ALA A 290 -12.50 -6.34 1.63
CA ALA A 290 -12.24 -5.38 2.69
C ALA A 290 -11.20 -4.34 2.25
N ASN A 291 -10.11 -4.77 1.61
CA ASN A 291 -9.04 -3.87 1.18
C ASN A 291 -9.47 -2.87 0.13
N LEU A 292 -10.17 -3.32 -0.92
CA LEU A 292 -10.60 -2.45 -2.02
C LEU A 292 -11.71 -1.50 -1.57
N HIS A 293 -12.70 -1.98 -0.83
CA HIS A 293 -13.73 -1.10 -0.26
C HIS A 293 -13.09 -0.01 0.63
N ALA A 294 -12.20 -0.41 1.54
CA ALA A 294 -11.53 0.52 2.43
C ALA A 294 -10.59 1.51 1.72
N ALA A 295 -10.09 1.19 0.51
CA ALA A 295 -9.23 2.09 -0.24
C ALA A 295 -9.93 3.39 -0.68
N LEU A 296 -11.27 3.37 -0.81
CA LEU A 296 -12.08 4.52 -1.24
C LEU A 296 -13.07 5.05 -0.18
N HIS A 297 -13.41 4.23 0.82
CA HIS A 297 -14.41 4.59 1.85
C HIS A 297 -13.82 4.87 3.23
N GLU A 298 -12.67 4.29 3.57
CA GLU A 298 -12.01 4.59 4.84
C GLU A 298 -11.08 5.80 4.71
N PRO A 299 -10.89 6.60 5.77
CA PRO A 299 -10.00 7.75 5.77
C PRO A 299 -8.51 7.33 5.82
N ARG A 300 -8.08 6.51 4.85
CA ARG A 300 -6.68 6.06 4.71
C ARG A 300 -5.76 7.20 4.24
N VAL A 301 -6.32 8.19 3.57
CA VAL A 301 -5.70 9.45 3.16
C VAL A 301 -6.73 10.58 3.32
N ARG A 302 -6.31 11.84 3.45
CA ARG A 302 -7.23 12.98 3.54
C ARG A 302 -7.93 13.26 2.21
N HIS A 303 -7.19 13.21 1.11
CA HIS A 303 -7.72 13.46 -0.23
C HIS A 303 -7.81 12.16 -1.03
N THR A 304 -8.85 11.37 -0.75
CA THR A 304 -9.15 10.08 -1.41
C THR A 304 -9.40 10.27 -2.91
N ALA A 305 -8.94 9.36 -3.75
CA ALA A 305 -9.10 9.42 -5.21
C ALA A 305 -10.56 9.15 -5.65
N ASP A 306 -10.90 9.50 -6.90
CA ASP A 306 -12.17 9.09 -7.52
C ASP A 306 -12.04 7.73 -8.19
N VAL A 307 -10.89 7.49 -8.83
CA VAL A 307 -10.52 6.21 -9.43
C VAL A 307 -9.13 5.80 -8.92
N LEU A 308 -9.01 4.56 -8.47
CA LEU A 308 -7.73 3.92 -8.19
C LEU A 308 -7.43 2.88 -9.28
N ILE A 309 -6.16 2.72 -9.62
CA ILE A 309 -5.67 1.71 -10.54
C ILE A 309 -4.75 0.77 -9.77
N SER A 310 -4.95 -0.54 -9.91
CA SER A 310 -3.93 -1.54 -9.57
C SER A 310 -3.24 -2.00 -10.85
N CYS A 311 -1.91 -1.98 -10.87
CA CYS A 311 -1.12 -2.51 -11.98
C CYS A 311 -0.92 -4.01 -11.81
N HIS A 312 -0.58 -4.69 -12.91
CA HIS A 312 -0.01 -6.03 -12.84
C HIS A 312 1.37 -6.00 -12.17
N ASP A 313 1.80 -7.15 -11.67
CA ASP A 313 3.21 -7.36 -11.31
C ASP A 313 4.09 -7.06 -12.55
N GLY A 314 5.24 -6.44 -12.29
CA GLY A 314 6.15 -5.94 -13.32
C GLY A 314 5.74 -4.60 -13.92
N TYR A 315 4.66 -3.95 -13.47
CA TYR A 315 4.26 -2.62 -13.94
C TYR A 315 4.19 -1.59 -12.80
N TYR A 316 4.52 -0.34 -13.12
CA TYR A 316 4.41 0.78 -12.18
C TYR A 316 3.97 2.09 -12.86
N TYR A 317 3.43 3.01 -12.06
CA TYR A 317 3.22 4.41 -12.40
C TYR A 317 4.12 5.29 -11.55
N GLY A 318 4.51 6.47 -12.06
CA GLY A 318 5.42 7.36 -11.34
C GLY A 318 6.15 8.40 -12.17
N ALA A 319 6.93 9.27 -11.51
CA ALA A 319 7.68 10.34 -12.17
C ALA A 319 8.80 9.79 -13.08
N SER A 320 8.85 10.25 -14.34
CA SER A 320 9.87 9.80 -15.31
C SER A 320 11.31 10.17 -14.94
N VAL A 321 11.51 11.17 -14.08
CA VAL A 321 12.85 11.58 -13.64
C VAL A 321 13.48 10.48 -12.79
N PHE A 322 12.73 9.85 -11.90
CA PHE A 322 13.26 8.80 -11.03
C PHE A 322 13.60 7.51 -11.81
N SER A 323 12.79 7.14 -12.80
CA SER A 323 13.08 5.98 -13.64
C SER A 323 14.30 6.14 -14.55
N ARG A 324 14.78 7.37 -14.78
CA ARG A 324 16.01 7.64 -15.54
C ARG A 324 17.26 7.57 -14.67
N LEU A 325 17.11 7.74 -13.35
CA LEU A 325 18.23 7.76 -12.41
C LEU A 325 18.58 6.37 -11.90
N ALA A 326 17.62 5.44 -11.87
CA ALA A 326 17.85 4.04 -11.53
C ALA A 326 16.85 3.13 -12.25
N ARG A 327 17.34 1.94 -12.67
CA ARG A 327 16.45 0.83 -13.06
C ARG A 327 15.80 0.29 -11.79
N LEU A 328 14.48 0.27 -11.75
CA LEU A 328 13.71 -0.25 -10.63
C LEU A 328 13.74 -1.78 -10.65
N ALA A 329 14.41 -2.39 -9.67
CA ALA A 329 14.52 -3.84 -9.55
C ALA A 329 13.24 -4.47 -8.99
N ALA A 330 12.52 -3.75 -8.15
CA ALA A 330 11.32 -4.23 -7.46
C ALA A 330 10.37 -3.06 -7.17
N THR A 331 9.06 -3.31 -7.04
CA THR A 331 8.07 -2.31 -6.61
C THR A 331 6.94 -2.95 -5.80
N HIS A 332 6.11 -2.14 -5.17
CA HIS A 332 4.96 -2.58 -4.40
C HIS A 332 3.77 -1.61 -4.59
N GLY A 333 2.65 -1.92 -3.94
CA GLY A 333 1.46 -1.08 -3.88
C GLY A 333 0.30 -1.52 -4.79
N ASN A 334 0.51 -2.50 -5.68
CA ASN A 334 -0.60 -3.16 -6.37
C ASN A 334 -1.35 -4.11 -5.42
N ALA A 335 -2.55 -4.55 -5.81
CA ALA A 335 -3.40 -5.43 -5.01
C ALA A 335 -2.99 -6.91 -5.05
N LEU A 336 -1.91 -7.25 -5.76
CA LEU A 336 -1.44 -8.62 -5.90
C LEU A 336 -0.72 -9.07 -4.64
N ARG A 337 -0.81 -10.37 -4.38
CA ARG A 337 -0.24 -11.02 -3.20
C ARG A 337 1.22 -10.65 -2.92
N PRO A 338 2.16 -10.64 -3.90
CA PRO A 338 3.55 -10.27 -3.63
C PRO A 338 3.71 -8.87 -3.03
N SER A 339 2.90 -7.90 -3.46
CA SER A 339 2.94 -6.53 -2.94
C SER A 339 2.14 -6.35 -1.65
N THR A 340 1.03 -7.09 -1.51
CA THR A 340 0.05 -6.91 -0.42
C THR A 340 0.45 -7.67 0.85
N CYS A 341 0.96 -8.90 0.72
CA CYS A 341 1.30 -9.72 1.86
C CYS A 341 2.69 -9.38 2.41
N ALA A 342 2.76 -9.16 3.72
CA ALA A 342 3.98 -9.02 4.47
C ALA A 342 4.19 -10.23 5.41
N PHE A 343 5.03 -10.07 6.44
CA PHE A 343 5.23 -11.06 7.48
C PHE A 343 5.04 -10.44 8.87
N LEU A 344 4.73 -11.31 9.84
CA LEU A 344 4.77 -11.05 11.27
C LEU A 344 5.31 -12.32 11.93
N MET A 345 6.38 -12.20 12.69
CA MET A 345 7.04 -13.34 13.34
C MET A 345 7.55 -12.96 14.73
N SER A 346 7.65 -13.95 15.61
CA SER A 346 8.18 -13.82 16.96
C SER A 346 9.07 -15.02 17.30
N THR A 347 10.09 -14.79 18.14
CA THR A 347 10.91 -15.87 18.71
C THR A 347 10.19 -16.66 19.81
N HIS A 348 9.13 -16.11 20.41
CA HIS A 348 8.45 -16.69 21.58
C HIS A 348 6.95 -16.95 21.37
N ARG A 349 6.28 -16.13 20.57
CA ARG A 349 4.83 -16.21 20.35
C ARG A 349 4.49 -16.81 18.99
N GLN A 350 3.36 -17.52 18.96
CA GLN A 350 2.70 -17.90 17.72
C GLN A 350 1.57 -16.91 17.45
N PHE A 351 1.50 -16.44 16.20
CA PHE A 351 0.45 -15.52 15.75
C PHE A 351 -0.60 -16.27 14.92
N PRO A 352 -1.81 -15.70 14.77
CA PRO A 352 -2.77 -16.19 13.79
C PRO A 352 -2.14 -16.30 12.39
N ALA A 353 -2.62 -17.26 11.59
CA ALA A 353 -2.09 -17.50 10.24
C ALA A 353 -2.18 -16.25 9.35
N HIS A 354 -3.17 -15.39 9.59
CA HIS A 354 -3.40 -14.15 8.86
C HIS A 354 -3.76 -13.04 9.86
N VAL A 355 -3.11 -11.89 9.70
CA VAL A 355 -3.32 -10.70 10.53
C VAL A 355 -3.40 -9.51 9.59
N ARG A 356 -4.43 -8.69 9.71
CA ARG A 356 -4.50 -7.43 8.94
C ARG A 356 -3.60 -6.37 9.58
N ALA A 357 -3.12 -5.44 8.77
CA ALA A 357 -2.24 -4.37 9.26
C ALA A 357 -2.84 -3.54 10.40
N ASN A 358 -4.16 -3.30 10.40
CA ASN A 358 -4.86 -2.58 11.47
C ASN A 358 -5.08 -3.43 12.74
N GLU A 359 -4.88 -4.75 12.67
CA GLU A 359 -4.98 -5.69 13.79
C GLU A 359 -3.60 -6.04 14.38
N ALA A 360 -2.52 -5.60 13.73
CA ALA A 360 -1.16 -5.97 14.12
C ALA A 360 -0.68 -5.28 15.41
N GLN A 361 -1.06 -4.02 15.66
CA GLN A 361 -0.49 -3.21 16.75
C GLN A 361 -0.58 -3.88 18.14
N PRO A 362 -1.70 -4.48 18.57
CA PRO A 362 -1.78 -5.21 19.84
C PRO A 362 -0.85 -6.43 19.93
N LEU A 363 -0.42 -6.98 18.80
CA LEU A 363 0.48 -8.13 18.73
C LEU A 363 1.97 -7.74 18.81
N LEU A 364 2.28 -6.47 18.54
CA LEU A 364 3.66 -5.97 18.51
C LEU A 364 4.20 -5.62 19.91
N ARG A 365 3.33 -5.52 20.91
CA ARG A 365 3.67 -5.20 22.30
C ARG A 365 3.33 -6.39 23.21
N GLY A 366 4.04 -6.53 24.32
CA GLY A 366 3.93 -7.66 25.25
C GLY A 366 4.06 -7.23 26.69
#